data_AF-G9KHQ7-F1
#
_entry.id   AF-G9KHQ7-F1
#
_cell.length_a   1.000
_cell.length_b   1.000
_cell.length_c   1.000
_cell.angle_alpha   90.00
_cell.angle_beta   90.00
_cell.angle_gamma   90.00
#
_symmetry.space_group_name_H-M   'P 1'
#
loop_
_entity.id
_entity.type
_entity.pdbx_description
1 polymer ?
#
loop_
_entity_poly.entity_id
_entity_poly.type
_entity_poly.pdbx_seq_one_letter_code
_entity_poly.pdbx_strand_id
1 'polypeptide(L)' 'QICYGIIYGMGAKSLAEQMGIKENDAACYIDSFKSRYTGINHFMKETVKNCKRSGFVQTILGRRRYLPGINDNNPYHKAH' A
#
# COMPACT_ATOMS: atom_id res chain seq x y z
N GLN A 1 -7.44 -0.93 -13.97
CA GLN A 1 -6.95 0.11 -13.04
C GLN A 1 -7.31 -0.18 -11.58
N ILE A 2 -8.50 -0.70 -11.28
CA ILE A 2 -8.98 -0.94 -9.91
C ILE A 2 -8.09 -1.90 -9.10
N CYS A 3 -7.62 -3.01 -9.69
CA CYS A 3 -6.75 -3.98 -8.99
C CYS A 3 -5.42 -3.35 -8.53
N TYR A 4 -4.81 -2.49 -9.33
CA TYR A 4 -3.60 -1.76 -8.95
C TYR A 4 -3.88 -0.75 -7.82
N GLY A 5 -5.04 -0.11 -7.86
CA GLY A 5 -5.52 0.74 -6.78
C GLY A 5 -5.57 -0.02 -5.45
N ILE A 6 -6.20 -1.20 -5.42
CA ILE A 6 -6.31 -2.01 -4.21
C ILE A 6 -4.93 -2.47 -3.70
N ILE A 7 -4.03 -2.87 -4.60
CA ILE A 7 -2.67 -3.32 -4.25
C ILE A 7 -1.85 -2.18 -3.63
N TYR A 8 -1.98 -0.95 -4.13
CA TYR A 8 -1.22 0.21 -3.65
C TYR A 8 -1.96 1.06 -2.61
N GLY A 9 -3.05 0.55 -2.02
CA GLY A 9 -3.70 1.18 -0.87
C GLY A 9 -4.75 2.25 -1.19
N MET A 10 -5.42 2.16 -2.35
CA MET A 10 -6.61 2.96 -2.65
C MET A 10 -7.65 2.80 -1.52
N GLY A 11 -8.12 3.94 -1.00
CA GLY A 11 -9.10 3.96 0.08
C GLY A 11 -10.44 3.35 -0.33
N ALA A 12 -11.15 2.74 0.63
CA ALA A 12 -12.44 2.10 0.40
C ALA A 12 -13.45 3.03 -0.27
N LYS A 13 -13.47 4.32 0.11
CA LYS A 13 -14.33 5.33 -0.50
C LYS A 13 -14.05 5.56 -1.99
N SER A 14 -12.79 5.77 -2.37
CA SER A 14 -12.41 5.95 -3.79
C SER A 14 -12.67 4.70 -4.62
N LEU A 15 -12.47 3.52 -4.02
CA LEU A 15 -12.81 2.25 -4.65
C LEU A 15 -14.33 2.14 -4.88
N ALA A 16 -15.13 2.51 -3.88
CA ALA A 16 -16.59 2.51 -3.94
C ALA A 16 -17.10 3.43 -5.04
N GLU A 17 -16.54 4.64 -5.15
CA GLU A 17 -16.86 5.61 -6.21
C GLU A 17 -16.51 5.07 -7.61
N GLN A 18 -15.37 4.41 -7.78
CA GLN A 18 -14.97 3.82 -9.08
C GLN A 18 -15.81 2.59 -9.46
N MET A 19 -16.27 1.81 -8.47
CA MET A 19 -17.05 0.60 -8.69
C MET A 19 -18.57 0.84 -8.67
N GLY A 20 -19.04 2.01 -8.23
CA GLY A 20 -20.45 2.31 -8.07
C GLY A 20 -21.15 1.51 -6.97
N ILE A 21 -20.40 1.08 -5.95
CA ILE A 21 -20.90 0.28 -4.82
C ILE A 21 -20.90 1.08 -3.51
N LYS A 22 -21.48 0.53 -2.45
CA LYS A 22 -21.42 1.16 -1.12
C LYS A 22 -20.00 1.04 -0.54
N GLU A 23 -19.62 2.00 0.30
CA GLU A 23 -18.31 2.02 0.96
C GLU A 23 -18.03 0.75 1.77
N ASN A 24 -19.04 0.24 2.49
CA ASN A 24 -18.93 -1.00 3.26
C ASN A 24 -18.64 -2.23 2.38
N ASP A 25 -19.26 -2.31 1.20
CA ASP A 25 -19.04 -3.40 0.25
C ASP A 25 -17.63 -3.31 -0.35
N ALA A 26 -17.18 -2.10 -0.66
CA ALA A 26 -15.81 -1.85 -1.11
C ALA A 26 -14.76 -2.21 -0.05
N ALA A 27 -15.00 -1.88 1.23
CA ALA A 27 -14.13 -2.26 2.33
C ALA A 27 -14.03 -3.79 2.48
N CYS A 28 -15.18 -4.48 2.45
CA CYS A 28 -15.24 -5.93 2.50
C CYS A 28 -14.49 -6.57 1.31
N TYR A 29 -14.61 -5.98 0.11
CA TYR A 29 -13.88 -6.42 -1.07
C TYR A 29 -12.37 -6.28 -0.92
N ILE A 30 -11.89 -5.15 -0.39
CA ILE A 30 -10.46 -4.93 -0.10
C ILE A 30 -9.95 -5.98 0.89
N ASP A 31 -10.71 -6.26 1.95
CA ASP A 31 -10.30 -7.22 2.99
C ASP A 31 -10.32 -8.66 2.47
N SER A 32 -11.30 -9.01 1.64
CA SER A 32 -11.34 -10.30 0.95
C SER A 32 -10.13 -10.47 0.02
N PHE A 33 -9.77 -9.42 -0.73
CA PHE A 33 -8.58 -9.44 -1.59
C PHE A 33 -7.28 -9.62 -0.78
N LYS A 34 -7.12 -8.88 0.32
CA LYS A 34 -5.96 -9.03 1.23
C LYS A 34 -5.89 -10.42 1.85
N SER A 35 -7.03 -11.00 2.21
CA SER A 35 -7.13 -12.34 2.78
C SER A 35 -6.78 -13.42 1.77
N ARG A 36 -7.14 -13.21 0.49
CA ARG A 36 -6.80 -14.12 -0.61
C ARG A 36 -5.31 -14.09 -0.96
N TYR A 37 -4.69 -12.92 -0.87
CA TYR A 37 -3.29 -12.70 -1.25
C TYR A 37 -2.42 -12.26 -0.05
N THR A 38 -2.30 -13.13 0.95
CA THR A 38 -1.53 -12.87 2.18
C THR A 38 -0.06 -12.54 1.93
N GLY A 39 0.54 -13.13 0.88
CA GLY A 39 1.92 -12.88 0.48
C GLY A 39 2.18 -11.42 0.07
N ILE A 40 1.19 -10.75 -0.54
CA ILE A 40 1.32 -9.33 -0.91
C ILE A 40 1.37 -8.47 0.35
N ASN A 41 0.50 -8.74 1.32
CA ASN A 41 0.48 -8.02 2.59
C ASN A 41 1.78 -8.23 3.38
N HIS A 42 2.31 -9.46 3.37
CA HIS A 42 3.59 -9.77 3.99
C HIS A 42 4.73 -8.98 3.34
N PHE A 43 4.83 -9.04 2.01
CA PHE A 43 5.83 -8.31 1.23
C PHE A 43 5.74 -6.78 1.45
N MET A 44 4.53 -6.21 1.45
CA MET A 44 4.34 -4.78 1.72
C MET A 44 4.82 -4.39 3.12
N LYS A 45 4.43 -5.13 4.16
CA LYS A 45 4.85 -4.86 5.53
C LYS A 45 6.36 -4.99 5.70
N GLU A 46 6.95 -6.02 5.12
CA GLU A 46 8.39 -6.25 5.19
C GLU A 46 9.16 -5.16 4.44
N THR A 47 8.70 -4.76 3.24
CA THR A 47 9.31 -3.69 2.45
C THR A 47 9.29 -2.36 3.21
N VAL A 48 8.17 -2.00 3.85
CA VAL A 48 8.07 -0.79 4.68
C VAL A 48 9.01 -0.88 5.88
N LYS A 49 9.09 -2.03 6.55
CA LYS A 49 10.00 -2.25 7.69
C LYS A 49 11.47 -2.12 7.27
N ASN A 50 11.83 -2.70 6.12
CA ASN A 50 13.17 -2.62 5.56
C ASN A 50 13.50 -1.17 5.15
N CYS A 51 12.56 -0.46 4.50
CA CYS A 51 12.75 0.95 4.13
C CYS A 51 12.92 1.85 5.36
N LYS A 52 12.21 1.62 6.47
CA LYS A 52 12.41 2.38 7.72
C LYS A 52 13.81 2.18 8.32
N ARG A 53 14.33 0.95 8.23
CA ARG A 53 15.66 0.58 8.73
C ARG A 53 16.78 1.12 7.82
N SER A 54 16.61 1.01 6.51
CA SER A 54 17.65 1.32 5.53
C SER A 54 17.56 2.74 4.95
N GLY A 55 16.41 3.39 5.03
CA GLY A 55 16.14 4.72 4.44
C GLY A 55 15.92 4.72 2.92
N PHE A 56 15.87 3.55 2.28
CA PHE A 56 15.68 3.41 0.84
C PHE A 56 14.98 2.10 0.47
N VAL A 57 14.45 2.04 -0.75
CA VAL A 57 13.99 0.82 -1.42
C VAL A 57 14.89 0.51 -2.62
N GLN A 58 14.96 -0.76 -3.02
CA GLN A 58 15.81 -1.22 -4.11
C GLN A 58 14.99 -2.02 -5.13
N THR A 59 15.25 -1.78 -6.42
CA THR A 59 14.72 -2.61 -7.51
C THR A 59 15.51 -3.90 -7.66
N ILE A 60 14.98 -4.89 -8.37
CA ILE A 60 15.64 -6.19 -8.62
C ILE A 60 17.03 -6.01 -9.24
N LEU A 61 17.19 -5.03 -10.13
CA LEU A 61 18.47 -4.70 -10.80
C LEU A 61 19.43 -3.88 -9.93
N GLY A 62 19.09 -3.63 -8.67
CA GLY A 62 19.97 -2.97 -7.71
C GLY A 62 19.87 -1.44 -7.65
N ARG A 63 19.09 -0.78 -8.52
CA ARG A 63 18.84 0.67 -8.43
C ARG A 63 18.09 1.00 -7.13
N ARG A 64 18.60 1.97 -6.36
CA ARG A 64 18.04 2.42 -5.07
C ARG A 64 17.29 3.73 -5.20
N ARG A 65 16.18 3.88 -4.46
CA ARG A 65 15.45 5.14 -4.27
C ARG A 65 15.36 5.45 -2.78
N TYR A 66 15.90 6.60 -2.39
CA TYR A 66 15.87 7.08 -1.02
C TYR A 66 14.52 7.72 -0.70
N LEU A 67 13.97 7.39 0.46
CA LEU A 67 12.68 7.89 0.92
C LEU A 67 12.86 8.51 2.31
N PRO A 68 13.31 9.79 2.39
CA PRO A 68 13.56 10.44 3.67
C PRO A 68 12.28 10.60 4.51
N GLY A 69 11.12 10.71 3.88
CA GLY A 69 9.81 10.83 4.54
C GLY A 69 9.35 9.59 5.32
N ILE A 70 9.99 8.43 5.13
CA ILE A 70 9.59 7.17 5.80
C ILE A 70 9.73 7.22 7.33
N ASN A 71 10.67 8.04 7.82
CA ASN A 71 11.00 8.25 9.23
C ASN A 71 10.57 9.64 9.73
N ASP A 72 9.81 10.39 8.93
CA ASP A 72 9.26 11.67 9.34
C ASP A 72 8.20 11.47 10.44
N ASN A 73 8.12 12.44 11.35
CA ASN A 73 7.09 12.50 12.39
C ASN A 73 5.73 12.92 11.81
N ASN A 74 5.71 13.56 10.64
CA ASN A 74 4.46 13.93 9.98
C ASN A 74 3.76 12.68 9.40
N PRO A 75 2.55 12.31 9.88
CA PRO A 75 1.83 11.14 9.41
C PRO A 75 1.46 11.22 7.92
N TYR A 76 1.32 12.42 7.36
CA TYR A 76 1.01 12.62 5.95
C TYR A 76 2.22 12.27 5.06
N HIS A 77 3.42 12.71 5.43
CA HIS A 77 4.66 12.38 4.72
C HIS A 77 5.04 10.90 4.82
N LYS A 78 4.57 10.23 5.87
CA LYS A 78 4.81 8.80 6.10
C LYS A 78 3.82 7.90 5.37
N ALA A 79 2.63 8.40 5.08
CA ALA A 79 1.58 7.69 4.36
C ALA A 79 1.70 7.84 2.84
N HIS A 80 2.37 8.89 2.37
CA HIS A 80 2.66 9.16 0.96
C HIS A 80 3.91 8.42 0.46
#